data_AF-A0A1M6FD16-F1
#
_entry.id   AF-A0A1M6FD16-F1
#
_cell.length_a   1.000
_cell.length_b   1.000
_cell.length_c   1.000
_cell.angle_alpha   90.00
_cell.angle_beta   90.00
_cell.angle_gamma   90.00
#
_symmetry.space_group_name_H-M   'P 1'
#
loop_
_entity.id
_entity.type
_entity.pdbx_description
1 polymer ?
#
loop_
_entity_poly.entity_id
_entity_poly.type
_entity_poly.pdbx_seq_one_letter_code
_entity_poly.pdbx_strand_id
1 'polypeptide(L)'
;MLKNKRLSVLLLLFTILTIQSCSENYEIIPSINPVLISSDNTLSIIGNPVILKATQDGEDITDEAIFQVNGEPIDGNTYNSNEVGEFSVTATYQEITSETLVIEYHNGTEVNFKKRVLIEDYTGTWCGYCARVAYAVEQVLENTSNAVLVGIHRDSSNPNDATYDPYNYDTSSIEEDLEAVGYPKGYLNRNILWESPEPEHVSQVLDLTQGENPKLGLALTNTIENNSVSLDINVKIAKTFTELKLVVYVLENGLIYEQKNYTQYFDGENPIEGFEHNHVLRSSITNLTGDTINISNFDEDNIYTTNYTFSIPENVSNSENIEFVAFVIDENGTVINVRKSGTNETQYFEQI
;
A
#
# COMPACT_ATOMS: atom_id res chain seq x y z
N MET A 1 68.98 -0.65 71.11
CA MET A 1 70.08 -1.47 70.55
C MET A 1 70.25 -1.08 69.08
N LEU A 2 71.42 -0.51 68.75
CA LEU A 2 72.02 -0.27 67.42
C LEU A 2 71.24 0.61 66.41
N LYS A 3 71.78 1.61 65.69
CA LYS A 3 73.11 2.23 65.49
C LYS A 3 72.81 3.58 64.75
N ASN A 4 73.24 4.75 65.22
CA ASN A 4 74.48 5.48 64.80
C ASN A 4 74.71 5.47 63.27
N LYS A 5 75.00 6.54 62.52
CA LYS A 5 75.84 7.74 62.74
C LYS A 5 75.99 8.43 61.35
N ARG A 6 75.94 9.75 61.16
CA ARG A 6 77.05 10.72 60.84
C ARG A 6 76.46 11.78 59.88
N LEU A 7 76.55 13.10 60.10
CA LEU A 7 77.67 14.05 60.27
C LEU A 7 78.18 14.64 58.93
N SER A 8 77.81 15.90 58.72
CA SER A 8 78.47 17.05 58.04
C SER A 8 78.98 16.93 56.60
N VAL A 9 78.72 17.98 55.79
CA VAL A 9 79.74 18.92 55.26
C VAL A 9 79.08 20.02 54.39
N LEU A 10 79.61 21.23 54.58
CA LEU A 10 79.42 22.53 53.95
C LEU A 10 79.58 22.54 52.41
N LEU A 11 78.76 23.30 51.64
CA LEU A 11 79.26 24.13 50.52
C LEU A 11 78.24 25.14 49.98
N LEU A 12 78.72 26.37 49.83
CA LEU A 12 78.16 27.56 49.19
C LEU A 12 78.04 27.34 47.67
N LEU A 13 76.94 27.73 46.99
CA LEU A 13 77.00 28.34 45.65
C LEU A 13 75.65 28.95 45.18
N PHE A 14 75.78 30.17 44.67
CA PHE A 14 74.86 30.97 43.85
C PHE A 14 73.92 30.16 42.93
N THR A 15 72.63 30.50 42.90
CA THR A 15 71.77 30.30 41.72
C THR A 15 70.65 31.32 41.69
N ILE A 16 70.81 32.31 40.81
CA ILE A 16 69.77 33.22 40.34
C ILE A 16 68.75 32.36 39.59
N LEU A 17 67.53 32.21 40.13
CA LEU A 17 66.40 31.62 39.42
C LEU A 17 65.90 32.63 38.37
N THR A 18 66.17 32.34 37.11
CA THR A 18 65.46 32.92 35.97
C THR A 18 64.07 32.30 35.90
N ILE A 19 63.04 33.12 36.10
CA ILE A 19 61.63 32.74 35.87
C ILE A 19 61.41 32.83 34.35
N GLN A 20 61.50 31.71 33.64
CA GLN A 20 61.00 31.64 32.26
C GLN A 20 59.50 31.34 32.31
N SER A 21 58.71 32.37 32.01
CA SER A 21 57.31 32.26 31.64
C SER A 21 57.23 31.67 30.24
N CYS A 22 56.85 30.40 30.12
CA CYS A 22 56.34 29.86 28.85
C CYS A 22 54.95 30.45 28.62
N SER A 23 54.81 31.38 27.70
CA SER A 23 53.51 31.70 27.10
C SER A 23 53.24 30.66 26.02
N GLU A 24 52.34 29.72 26.29
CA GLU A 24 51.75 28.90 25.24
C GLU A 24 50.78 29.79 24.44
N ASN A 25 51.11 30.05 23.18
CA ASN A 25 50.19 30.70 22.25
C ASN A 25 49.15 29.66 21.83
N TYR A 26 47.91 29.84 22.27
CA TYR A 26 46.77 29.10 21.74
C TYR A 26 46.24 29.87 20.52
N GLU A 27 46.34 29.26 19.34
CA GLU A 27 45.57 29.72 18.18
C GLU A 27 44.12 29.28 18.36
N ILE A 28 43.21 30.24 18.53
CA ILE A 28 41.77 29.99 18.45
C ILE A 28 41.45 29.81 16.97
N ILE A 29 41.35 28.56 16.52
CA ILE A 29 40.84 28.25 15.17
C ILE A 29 39.35 28.65 15.16
N PRO A 30 38.89 29.44 14.18
CA PRO A 30 37.46 29.73 14.03
C PRO A 30 36.67 28.42 13.94
N SER A 31 35.61 28.29 14.74
CA SER A 31 34.65 27.20 14.57
C SER A 31 33.96 27.40 13.22
N ILE A 32 34.33 26.61 12.22
CA ILE A 32 33.55 26.49 11.00
C ILE A 32 32.29 25.71 11.36
N ASN A 33 31.13 26.34 11.21
CA ASN A 33 29.87 25.67 11.47
C ASN A 33 29.59 24.67 10.34
N PRO A 34 29.34 23.39 10.66
CA PRO A 34 29.20 22.36 9.65
C PRO A 34 27.93 22.59 8.82
N VAL A 35 28.01 22.26 7.53
CA VAL A 35 26.82 22.05 6.70
C VAL A 35 26.26 20.68 7.06
N LEU A 36 24.98 20.62 7.40
CA LEU A 36 24.25 19.39 7.68
C LEU A 36 23.36 19.06 6.48
N ILE A 37 23.42 17.82 6.03
CA ILE A 37 22.56 17.28 4.98
C ILE A 37 21.56 16.29 5.57
N SER A 38 20.35 16.27 5.02
CA SER A 38 19.31 15.29 5.30
C SER A 38 18.52 15.01 4.02
N SER A 39 17.78 13.91 4.01
CA SER A 39 16.80 13.58 2.97
C SER A 39 15.45 13.25 3.60
N ASP A 40 14.40 13.26 2.78
CA ASP A 40 13.13 12.62 3.12
C ASP A 40 13.31 11.11 3.30
N ASN A 41 14.08 10.44 2.43
CA ASN A 41 14.31 8.99 2.48
C ASN A 41 15.79 8.63 2.27
N THR A 42 16.28 7.55 2.89
CA THR A 42 17.60 6.96 2.58
C THR A 42 17.52 5.62 1.84
N LEU A 43 16.31 5.10 1.62
CA LEU A 43 16.02 3.94 0.79
C LEU A 43 14.93 4.34 -0.21
N SER A 44 15.14 4.07 -1.50
CA SER A 44 14.21 4.43 -2.56
C SER A 44 14.16 3.38 -3.65
N ILE A 45 13.07 3.36 -4.42
CA ILE A 45 12.93 2.51 -5.60
C ILE A 45 13.53 3.25 -6.80
N ILE A 46 14.18 2.52 -7.73
CA ILE A 46 14.66 3.11 -8.99
C ILE A 46 13.57 3.93 -9.69
N GLY A 47 13.91 5.15 -10.10
CA GLY A 47 13.01 6.11 -10.75
C GLY A 47 12.29 7.06 -9.80
N ASN A 48 12.15 6.71 -8.51
CA ASN A 48 11.51 7.60 -7.53
C ASN A 48 12.46 8.73 -7.09
N PRO A 49 11.95 9.97 -6.93
CA PRO A 49 12.76 11.06 -6.41
C PRO A 49 12.98 10.93 -4.90
N VAL A 50 14.11 11.45 -4.44
CA VAL A 50 14.46 11.71 -3.04
C VAL A 50 14.76 13.20 -2.92
N ILE A 51 14.14 13.87 -1.95
CA ILE A 51 14.28 15.31 -1.71
C ILE A 51 15.33 15.53 -0.63
N LEU A 52 16.35 16.32 -0.97
CA LEU A 52 17.48 16.68 -0.13
C LEU A 52 17.23 18.02 0.57
N LYS A 53 17.80 18.17 1.75
CA LYS A 53 17.77 19.40 2.53
C LYS A 53 19.15 19.68 3.13
N ALA A 54 19.56 20.95 3.10
CA ALA A 54 20.79 21.43 3.71
C ALA A 54 20.51 22.50 4.76
N THR A 55 21.20 22.43 5.90
CA THR A 55 21.13 23.45 6.97
C THR A 55 22.52 23.82 7.47
N GLN A 56 22.69 25.07 7.91
CA GLN A 56 23.89 25.54 8.60
C GLN A 56 23.46 26.50 9.70
N ASP A 57 23.98 26.31 10.93
CA ASP A 57 23.58 27.11 12.10
C ASP A 57 22.08 27.11 12.43
N GLY A 58 21.36 26.07 12.00
CA GLY A 58 19.91 25.96 12.17
C GLY A 58 19.10 26.74 11.13
N GLU A 59 19.75 27.45 10.21
CA GLU A 59 19.10 28.09 9.06
C GLU A 59 19.03 27.11 7.87
N ASP A 60 17.95 27.21 7.10
CA ASP A 60 17.76 26.46 5.86
C ASP A 60 18.58 27.12 4.75
N ILE A 61 19.50 26.37 4.15
CA ILE A 61 20.37 26.83 3.06
C ILE A 61 20.21 25.95 1.82
N THR A 62 19.07 25.27 1.69
CA THR A 62 18.83 24.27 0.63
C THR A 62 18.90 24.87 -0.77
N ASP A 63 18.42 26.10 -0.96
CA ASP A 63 18.40 26.77 -2.26
C ASP A 63 19.79 27.32 -2.66
N GLU A 64 20.68 27.54 -1.70
CA GLU A 64 22.03 28.06 -1.91
C GLU A 64 23.12 26.99 -1.91
N ALA A 65 22.82 25.80 -1.39
CA ALA A 65 23.75 24.68 -1.36
C ALA A 65 23.85 24.00 -2.73
N ILE A 66 25.06 23.55 -3.07
CA ILE A 66 25.29 22.66 -4.22
C ILE A 66 25.28 21.23 -3.72
N PHE A 67 24.27 20.46 -4.12
CA PHE A 67 24.21 19.03 -3.87
C PHE A 67 25.05 18.27 -4.91
N GLN A 68 25.77 17.24 -4.46
CA GLN A 68 26.52 16.33 -5.32
C GLN A 68 26.12 14.90 -5.02
N VAL A 69 26.02 14.08 -6.07
CA VAL A 69 25.79 12.63 -5.97
C VAL A 69 26.94 11.89 -6.64
N ASN A 70 27.59 10.98 -5.91
CA ASN A 70 28.81 10.28 -6.32
C ASN A 70 29.91 11.24 -6.81
N GLY A 71 29.96 12.46 -6.24
CA GLY A 71 30.91 13.52 -6.58
C GLY A 71 30.54 14.42 -7.76
N GLU A 72 29.41 14.16 -8.42
CA GLU A 72 28.92 15.00 -9.52
C GLU A 72 27.78 15.91 -9.06
N PRO A 73 27.81 17.23 -9.36
CA PRO A 73 26.77 18.16 -8.95
C PRO A 73 25.44 17.87 -9.65
N ILE A 74 24.34 18.06 -8.92
CA ILE A 74 22.97 17.97 -9.44
C ILE A 74 22.30 19.35 -9.47
N ASP A 75 21.30 19.50 -10.34
CA ASP A 75 20.46 20.71 -10.38
C ASP A 75 19.35 20.64 -9.32
N GLY A 76 19.31 21.63 -8.43
CA GLY A 76 18.35 21.68 -7.33
C GLY A 76 18.64 20.67 -6.21
N ASN A 77 17.61 20.31 -5.47
CA ASN A 77 17.70 19.46 -4.27
C ASN A 77 16.96 18.12 -4.43
N THR A 78 16.63 17.70 -5.64
CA THR A 78 15.92 16.43 -5.88
C THR A 78 16.81 15.50 -6.67
N TYR A 79 16.95 14.26 -6.20
CA TYR A 79 17.72 13.24 -6.90
C TYR A 79 16.86 12.01 -7.18
N ASN A 80 16.96 11.46 -8.39
CA ASN A 80 16.39 10.17 -8.76
C ASN A 80 17.44 9.33 -9.51
N SER A 81 17.47 8.02 -9.25
CA SER A 81 18.36 7.09 -9.96
C SER A 81 17.57 6.00 -10.66
N ASN A 82 17.98 5.61 -11.87
CA ASN A 82 17.44 4.43 -12.57
C ASN A 82 18.29 3.17 -12.35
N GLU A 83 19.34 3.26 -11.53
CA GLU A 83 20.27 2.17 -11.25
C GLU A 83 20.13 1.71 -9.80
N VAL A 84 20.23 0.38 -9.59
CA VAL A 84 20.29 -0.22 -8.25
C VAL A 84 21.67 0.03 -7.66
N GLY A 85 21.72 0.50 -6.42
CA GLY A 85 22.97 0.68 -5.69
C GLY A 85 22.89 1.76 -4.62
N GLU A 86 24.02 1.99 -3.97
CA GLU A 86 24.19 3.06 -3.00
C GLU A 86 24.77 4.32 -3.69
N PHE A 87 24.23 5.48 -3.32
CA PHE A 87 24.59 6.78 -3.87
C PHE A 87 25.04 7.68 -2.73
N SER A 88 26.28 8.16 -2.83
CA SER A 88 26.88 9.05 -1.82
C SER A 88 26.52 10.50 -2.14
N VAL A 89 25.85 11.16 -1.21
CA VAL A 89 25.35 12.53 -1.36
C VAL A 89 26.03 13.47 -0.39
N THR A 90 26.45 14.63 -0.89
CA THR A 90 26.99 15.73 -0.06
C THR A 90 26.35 17.06 -0.46
N ALA A 91 26.34 18.01 0.46
CA ALA A 91 25.94 19.39 0.23
C ALA A 91 27.13 20.31 0.48
N THR A 92 27.39 21.27 -0.41
CA THR A 92 28.46 22.27 -0.24
C THR A 92 27.88 23.67 -0.23
N TYR A 93 28.21 24.44 0.81
CA TYR A 93 27.86 25.86 0.94
C TYR A 93 29.07 26.65 1.44
N GLN A 94 29.42 27.75 0.76
CA GLN A 94 30.58 28.59 1.09
C GLN A 94 31.89 27.81 1.34
N GLU A 95 32.22 26.86 0.45
CA GLU A 95 33.41 25.99 0.54
C GLU A 95 33.40 24.97 1.70
N ILE A 96 32.31 24.88 2.46
CA ILE A 96 32.12 23.90 3.52
C ILE A 96 31.25 22.77 2.96
N THR A 97 31.80 21.56 2.91
CA THR A 97 31.09 20.35 2.48
C THR A 97 30.58 19.59 3.70
N SER A 98 29.35 19.09 3.63
CA SER A 98 28.76 18.23 4.65
C SER A 98 29.46 16.89 4.77
N GLU A 99 29.11 16.15 5.83
CA GLU A 99 29.32 14.70 5.84
C GLU A 99 28.52 14.02 4.71
N THR A 100 28.90 12.79 4.38
CA THR A 100 28.22 12.00 3.33
C THR A 100 26.95 11.35 3.86
N LEU A 101 25.84 11.59 3.17
CA LEU A 101 24.58 10.87 3.30
C LEU A 101 24.53 9.76 2.24
N VAL A 102 24.17 8.54 2.61
CA VAL A 102 24.02 7.44 1.65
C VAL A 102 22.53 7.22 1.36
N ILE A 103 22.17 7.17 0.08
CA ILE A 103 20.84 6.79 -0.40
C ILE A 103 20.97 5.46 -1.14
N GLU A 104 20.20 4.46 -0.76
CA GLU A 104 20.13 3.18 -1.47
C GLU A 104 18.95 3.17 -2.44
N TYR A 105 19.20 2.81 -3.69
CA TYR A 105 18.17 2.53 -4.69
C TYR A 105 18.06 1.03 -4.95
N HIS A 106 16.85 0.48 -4.89
CA HIS A 106 16.54 -0.90 -5.25
C HIS A 106 15.53 -1.00 -6.39
N ASN A 107 15.53 -2.09 -7.13
CA ASN A 107 14.61 -2.33 -8.26
C ASN A 107 13.33 -3.09 -7.86
N GLY A 108 13.14 -3.30 -6.55
CA GLY A 108 12.00 -4.06 -6.04
C GLY A 108 12.01 -5.55 -6.31
N THR A 109 13.01 -6.12 -6.99
CA THR A 109 12.93 -7.51 -7.46
C THR A 109 12.78 -8.50 -6.31
N GLU A 110 13.34 -8.17 -5.14
CA GLU A 110 13.30 -9.00 -3.94
C GLU A 110 12.03 -8.83 -3.11
N VAL A 111 11.27 -7.75 -3.30
CA VAL A 111 10.01 -7.51 -2.57
C VAL A 111 8.85 -7.92 -3.46
N ASN A 112 8.11 -8.94 -3.04
CA ASN A 112 6.89 -9.40 -3.69
C ASN A 112 5.76 -9.48 -2.67
N PHE A 113 4.53 -9.47 -3.16
CA PHE A 113 3.36 -9.69 -2.32
C PHE A 113 2.60 -10.91 -2.80
N LYS A 114 1.90 -11.58 -1.89
CA LYS A 114 1.02 -12.68 -2.24
C LYS A 114 0.01 -12.22 -3.29
N LYS A 115 -0.04 -12.97 -4.39
CA LYS A 115 -0.91 -12.69 -5.53
C LYS A 115 -2.34 -13.12 -5.25
N ARG A 116 -3.28 -12.23 -5.51
CA ARG A 116 -4.73 -12.47 -5.37
C ARG A 116 -5.46 -12.02 -6.61
N VAL A 117 -6.57 -12.69 -6.91
CA VAL A 117 -7.47 -12.35 -8.02
C VAL A 117 -8.77 -11.77 -7.46
N LEU A 118 -9.22 -10.66 -8.04
CA LEU A 118 -10.57 -10.14 -7.80
C LEU A 118 -11.53 -10.83 -8.77
N ILE A 119 -12.68 -11.27 -8.27
CA ILE A 119 -13.80 -11.76 -9.07
C ILE A 119 -14.99 -10.83 -8.78
N GLU A 120 -15.48 -10.17 -9.81
CA GLU A 120 -16.72 -9.40 -9.78
C GLU A 120 -17.80 -10.18 -10.54
N ASP A 121 -18.75 -10.76 -9.80
CA ASP A 121 -19.90 -11.48 -10.35
C ASP A 121 -21.09 -10.53 -10.46
N TYR A 122 -21.38 -10.07 -11.68
CA TYR A 122 -22.55 -9.26 -11.98
C TYR A 122 -23.75 -10.19 -12.16
N THR A 123 -24.67 -10.13 -11.21
CA THR A 123 -25.66 -11.17 -10.95
C THR A 123 -27.03 -10.60 -10.59
N GLY A 124 -27.98 -11.49 -10.34
CA GLY A 124 -29.29 -11.14 -9.81
C GLY A 124 -30.11 -12.36 -9.41
N THR A 125 -30.85 -12.24 -8.32
CA THR A 125 -31.83 -13.21 -7.80
C THR A 125 -32.84 -13.63 -8.87
N TRP A 126 -33.23 -12.70 -9.75
CA TRP A 126 -34.16 -12.93 -10.86
C TRP A 126 -33.54 -13.63 -12.08
N CYS A 127 -32.21 -13.78 -12.14
CA CYS A 127 -31.48 -14.24 -13.31
C CYS A 127 -31.25 -15.76 -13.25
N GLY A 128 -31.96 -16.51 -14.09
CA GLY A 128 -31.92 -17.98 -14.04
C GLY A 128 -30.57 -18.62 -14.37
N TYR A 129 -29.74 -17.98 -15.19
CA TYR A 129 -28.39 -18.50 -15.49
C TYR A 129 -27.33 -18.02 -14.49
N CYS A 130 -27.66 -17.13 -13.56
CA CYS A 130 -26.70 -16.60 -12.58
C CYS A 130 -26.27 -17.66 -11.55
N ALA A 131 -27.11 -18.67 -11.28
CA ALA A 131 -26.72 -19.85 -10.51
C ALA A 131 -25.49 -20.59 -11.09
N ARG A 132 -25.24 -20.46 -12.40
CA ARG A 132 -24.04 -21.01 -13.07
C ARG A 132 -22.75 -20.38 -12.58
N VAL A 133 -22.75 -19.06 -12.32
CA VAL A 133 -21.56 -18.32 -11.87
C VAL A 133 -21.35 -18.53 -10.39
N ALA A 134 -22.43 -18.51 -9.60
CA ALA A 134 -22.38 -18.88 -8.19
C ALA A 134 -21.72 -20.25 -7.98
N TYR A 135 -22.13 -21.27 -8.76
CA TYR A 135 -21.49 -22.58 -8.75
C TYR A 135 -20.01 -22.54 -9.18
N ALA A 136 -19.66 -21.78 -10.22
CA ALA A 136 -18.27 -21.63 -10.65
C ALA A 136 -17.39 -21.01 -9.55
N VAL A 137 -17.92 -20.04 -8.81
CA VAL A 137 -17.22 -19.40 -7.71
C VAL A 137 -17.01 -20.37 -6.53
N GLU A 138 -18.00 -21.20 -6.18
CA GLU A 138 -17.81 -22.27 -5.18
C GLU A 138 -16.61 -23.15 -5.56
N GLN A 139 -16.52 -23.54 -6.84
CA GLN A 139 -15.40 -24.33 -7.35
C GLN A 139 -14.06 -23.59 -7.29
N VAL A 140 -14.03 -22.27 -7.54
CA VAL A 140 -12.81 -21.47 -7.34
C VAL A 140 -12.39 -21.49 -5.87
N LEU A 141 -13.32 -21.21 -4.96
CA LEU A 141 -13.03 -21.08 -3.52
C LEU A 141 -12.65 -22.42 -2.87
N GLU A 142 -13.12 -23.55 -3.41
CA GLU A 142 -12.64 -24.89 -3.04
C GLU A 142 -11.18 -25.14 -3.42
N ASN A 143 -10.69 -24.50 -4.49
CA ASN A 143 -9.35 -24.73 -5.04
C ASN A 143 -8.32 -23.66 -4.64
N THR A 144 -8.75 -22.47 -4.22
CA THR A 144 -7.83 -21.40 -3.81
C THR A 144 -8.40 -20.46 -2.75
N SER A 145 -7.57 -20.12 -1.77
CA SER A 145 -7.83 -19.03 -0.82
C SER A 145 -7.40 -17.64 -1.34
N ASN A 146 -6.89 -17.57 -2.57
CA ASN A 146 -6.31 -16.37 -3.15
C ASN A 146 -7.28 -15.61 -4.06
N ALA A 147 -8.53 -16.05 -4.15
CA ALA A 147 -9.61 -15.32 -4.79
C ALA A 147 -10.35 -14.44 -3.77
N VAL A 148 -10.75 -13.25 -4.21
CA VAL A 148 -11.63 -12.34 -3.48
C VAL A 148 -12.86 -12.09 -4.35
N LEU A 149 -14.03 -12.51 -3.87
CA LEU A 149 -15.29 -12.35 -4.58
C LEU A 149 -15.99 -11.05 -4.17
N VAL A 150 -16.66 -10.43 -5.15
CA VAL A 150 -17.68 -9.39 -4.97
C VAL A 150 -18.90 -9.78 -5.81
N GLY A 151 -20.03 -10.04 -5.17
CA GLY A 151 -21.32 -10.24 -5.81
C GLY A 151 -22.02 -8.91 -6.04
N ILE A 152 -22.20 -8.52 -7.30
CA ILE A 152 -22.81 -7.26 -7.72
C ILE A 152 -24.21 -7.55 -8.22
N HIS A 153 -25.19 -7.38 -7.34
CA HIS A 153 -26.59 -7.59 -7.65
C HIS A 153 -27.17 -6.44 -8.46
N ARG A 154 -27.84 -6.79 -9.55
CA ARG A 154 -28.51 -5.92 -10.53
C ARG A 154 -29.90 -6.47 -10.84
N ASP A 155 -30.87 -5.74 -11.40
CA ASP A 155 -30.77 -4.38 -11.95
C ASP A 155 -31.76 -3.40 -11.31
N SER A 156 -32.85 -3.89 -10.70
CA SER A 156 -33.91 -3.03 -10.17
C SER A 156 -34.19 -3.25 -8.69
N SER A 157 -34.31 -2.16 -7.95
CA SER A 157 -34.81 -2.16 -6.57
C SER A 157 -36.34 -2.07 -6.47
N ASN A 158 -37.06 -1.97 -7.59
CA ASN A 158 -38.53 -1.87 -7.60
C ASN A 158 -39.16 -3.27 -7.56
N PRO A 159 -39.91 -3.64 -6.49
CA PRO A 159 -40.51 -4.96 -6.36
C PRO A 159 -41.52 -5.35 -7.44
N ASN A 160 -41.96 -4.39 -8.26
CA ASN A 160 -42.89 -4.65 -9.36
C ASN A 160 -42.18 -4.98 -10.69
N ASP A 161 -40.86 -4.84 -10.75
CA ASP A 161 -40.09 -5.11 -11.97
C ASP A 161 -39.79 -6.61 -12.09
N ALA A 162 -39.76 -7.12 -13.33
CA ALA A 162 -39.43 -8.52 -13.59
C ALA A 162 -37.98 -8.89 -13.24
N THR A 163 -37.12 -7.86 -13.12
CA THR A 163 -35.70 -7.90 -12.75
C THR A 163 -35.47 -7.32 -11.35
N TYR A 164 -36.50 -7.35 -10.49
CA TYR A 164 -36.36 -6.98 -9.09
C TYR A 164 -35.28 -7.81 -8.42
N ASP A 165 -34.39 -7.13 -7.71
CA ASP A 165 -33.41 -7.71 -6.81
C ASP A 165 -33.36 -6.91 -5.50
N PRO A 166 -33.57 -7.55 -4.33
CA PRO A 166 -33.54 -6.87 -3.03
C PRO A 166 -32.16 -6.32 -2.65
N TYR A 167 -31.11 -6.78 -3.33
CA TYR A 167 -29.72 -6.43 -3.06
C TYR A 167 -29.10 -5.56 -4.15
N ASN A 168 -29.94 -5.04 -5.07
CA ASN A 168 -29.51 -4.21 -6.18
C ASN A 168 -28.60 -3.05 -5.75
N TYR A 169 -27.45 -2.91 -6.42
CA TYR A 169 -26.50 -1.82 -6.24
C TYR A 169 -26.17 -1.17 -7.58
N ASP A 170 -26.16 0.18 -7.62
CA ASP A 170 -25.97 0.86 -8.89
C ASP A 170 -24.50 0.88 -9.38
N THR A 171 -24.15 0.06 -10.38
CA THR A 171 -22.84 0.01 -11.04
C THR A 171 -22.90 0.40 -12.52
N SER A 172 -23.97 1.06 -12.98
CA SER A 172 -24.20 1.37 -14.40
C SER A 172 -22.99 2.08 -15.05
N SER A 173 -22.30 2.95 -14.31
CA SER A 173 -21.10 3.65 -14.80
C SER A 173 -19.95 2.70 -15.15
N ILE A 174 -19.76 1.61 -14.40
CA ILE A 174 -18.70 0.63 -14.68
C ILE A 174 -19.15 -0.30 -15.82
N GLU A 175 -20.41 -0.72 -15.81
CA GLU A 175 -20.93 -1.64 -16.83
C GLU A 175 -20.91 -1.01 -18.23
N GLU A 176 -21.10 0.31 -18.33
CA GLU A 176 -20.92 1.05 -19.59
C GLU A 176 -19.47 0.99 -20.09
N ASP A 177 -18.49 1.24 -19.20
CA ASP A 177 -17.06 1.19 -19.54
C ASP A 177 -16.58 -0.22 -19.95
N LEU A 178 -17.17 -1.26 -19.36
CA LEU A 178 -16.87 -2.66 -19.68
C LEU A 178 -17.57 -3.18 -20.93
N GLU A 179 -18.40 -2.35 -21.58
CA GLU A 179 -19.31 -2.75 -22.66
C GLU A 179 -20.13 -4.01 -22.28
N ALA A 180 -20.55 -4.07 -21.02
CA ALA A 180 -21.02 -5.28 -20.37
C ALA A 180 -22.47 -5.63 -20.75
N VAL A 181 -22.68 -6.59 -21.66
CA VAL A 181 -24.02 -6.96 -22.13
C VAL A 181 -24.60 -8.17 -21.38
N GLY A 182 -25.81 -8.01 -20.82
CA GLY A 182 -26.61 -9.10 -20.25
C GLY A 182 -26.17 -9.55 -18.85
N TYR A 183 -26.84 -10.57 -18.30
CA TYR A 183 -26.48 -11.24 -17.05
C TYR A 183 -26.69 -12.76 -17.20
N PRO A 184 -25.89 -13.59 -16.51
CA PRO A 184 -24.75 -13.19 -15.69
C PRO A 184 -23.54 -12.78 -16.51
N LYS A 185 -22.56 -12.16 -15.85
CA LYS A 185 -21.21 -11.94 -16.37
C LYS A 185 -20.23 -11.83 -15.21
N GLY A 186 -19.11 -12.54 -15.33
CA GLY A 186 -18.01 -12.47 -14.37
C GLY A 186 -16.85 -11.67 -14.98
N TYR A 187 -16.27 -10.75 -14.21
CA TYR A 187 -15.03 -10.09 -14.58
C TYR A 187 -13.95 -10.40 -13.53
N LEU A 188 -12.75 -10.68 -14.03
CA LEU A 188 -11.56 -10.97 -13.25
C LEU A 188 -10.65 -9.76 -13.31
N ASN A 189 -10.10 -9.36 -12.16
CA ASN A 189 -9.22 -8.20 -12.06
C ASN A 189 -9.76 -6.97 -12.83
N ARG A 190 -11.08 -6.73 -12.69
CA ARG A 190 -11.87 -5.62 -13.22
C ARG A 190 -12.21 -5.65 -14.71
N ASN A 191 -11.28 -6.00 -15.59
CA ASN A 191 -11.47 -5.84 -17.04
C ASN A 191 -11.22 -7.11 -17.86
N ILE A 192 -10.94 -8.24 -17.21
CA ILE A 192 -10.76 -9.53 -17.88
C ILE A 192 -12.09 -10.28 -17.81
N LEU A 193 -12.79 -10.42 -18.93
CA LEU A 193 -14.03 -11.20 -18.95
C LEU A 193 -13.74 -12.67 -18.58
N TRP A 194 -14.49 -13.21 -17.62
CA TRP A 194 -14.49 -14.65 -17.31
C TRP A 194 -15.22 -15.39 -18.41
N GLU A 195 -14.52 -16.30 -19.09
CA GLU A 195 -15.04 -17.06 -20.21
C GLU A 195 -16.24 -17.91 -19.81
N SER A 196 -17.29 -17.82 -20.65
CA SER A 196 -18.53 -18.56 -20.47
C SER A 196 -18.50 -19.89 -21.23
N PRO A 197 -18.99 -21.01 -20.66
CA PRO A 197 -19.54 -21.10 -19.31
C PRO A 197 -18.44 -21.16 -18.23
N GLU A 198 -18.51 -20.27 -17.23
CA GLU A 198 -17.51 -20.12 -16.16
C GLU A 198 -17.15 -21.42 -15.40
N PRO A 199 -18.08 -22.38 -15.13
CA PRO A 199 -17.70 -23.67 -14.53
C PRO A 199 -16.68 -24.48 -15.36
N GLU A 200 -16.64 -24.29 -16.69
CA GLU A 200 -15.66 -24.93 -17.57
C GLU A 200 -14.33 -24.15 -17.64
N HIS A 201 -14.30 -22.92 -17.11
CA HIS A 201 -13.17 -21.99 -17.17
C HIS A 201 -12.70 -21.54 -15.78
N VAL A 202 -12.91 -22.36 -14.74
CA VAL A 202 -12.37 -22.12 -13.39
C VAL A 202 -10.84 -21.94 -13.42
N SER A 203 -10.15 -22.64 -14.32
CA SER A 203 -8.70 -22.51 -14.49
C SER A 203 -8.26 -21.09 -14.85
N GLN A 204 -9.08 -20.31 -15.57
CA GLN A 204 -8.77 -18.91 -15.90
C GLN A 204 -8.55 -18.07 -14.63
N VAL A 205 -9.39 -18.30 -13.60
CA VAL A 205 -9.28 -17.62 -12.31
C VAL A 205 -8.05 -18.12 -11.54
N LEU A 206 -7.84 -19.44 -11.52
CA LEU A 206 -6.72 -20.04 -10.81
C LEU A 206 -5.37 -19.57 -11.37
N ASP A 207 -5.25 -19.46 -12.70
CA ASP A 207 -4.03 -18.99 -13.37
C ASP A 207 -3.68 -17.55 -12.96
N LEU A 208 -4.68 -16.70 -12.71
CA LEU A 208 -4.48 -15.34 -12.20
C LEU A 208 -4.00 -15.27 -10.74
N THR A 209 -4.05 -16.39 -10.01
CA THR A 209 -3.44 -16.51 -8.67
C THR A 209 -2.00 -17.02 -8.70
N GLN A 210 -1.49 -17.37 -9.89
CA GLN A 210 -0.16 -17.96 -10.10
C GLN A 210 0.73 -17.04 -10.95
N GLY A 211 1.97 -17.47 -11.19
CA GLY A 211 2.94 -16.75 -12.01
C GLY A 211 3.67 -15.66 -11.24
N GLU A 212 4.06 -14.58 -11.93
CA GLU A 212 4.80 -13.48 -11.30
C GLU A 212 3.96 -12.81 -10.21
N ASN A 213 4.58 -12.65 -9.04
CA ASN A 213 3.97 -12.01 -7.89
C ASN A 213 3.89 -10.49 -8.09
N PRO A 214 2.82 -9.84 -7.61
CA PRO A 214 2.68 -8.40 -7.70
C PRO A 214 3.74 -7.68 -6.88
N LYS A 215 4.12 -6.50 -7.36
CA LYS A 215 4.98 -5.52 -6.69
C LYS A 215 4.17 -4.49 -5.88
N LEU A 216 2.92 -4.82 -5.57
CA LEU A 216 2.02 -4.00 -4.76
C LEU A 216 1.22 -4.92 -3.83
N GLY A 217 1.16 -4.55 -2.55
CA GLY A 217 0.38 -5.24 -1.52
C GLY A 217 -0.52 -4.27 -0.78
N LEU A 218 -1.62 -4.80 -0.23
CA LEU A 218 -2.53 -4.04 0.64
C LEU A 218 -2.60 -4.67 2.03
N ALA A 219 -2.80 -3.84 3.05
CA ALA A 219 -3.12 -4.25 4.40
C ALA A 219 -4.24 -3.36 4.96
N LEU A 220 -5.28 -3.97 5.51
CA LEU A 220 -6.44 -3.28 6.06
C LEU A 220 -6.43 -3.37 7.59
N THR A 221 -6.78 -2.28 8.25
CA THR A 221 -7.13 -2.29 9.67
C THR A 221 -8.48 -1.63 9.83
N ASN A 222 -9.40 -2.27 10.55
CA ASN A 222 -10.71 -1.68 10.77
C ASN A 222 -11.23 -1.88 12.18
N THR A 223 -12.08 -0.96 12.60
CA THR A 223 -12.85 -1.03 13.84
C THR A 223 -14.28 -0.60 13.56
N ILE A 224 -15.23 -1.31 14.16
CA ILE A 224 -16.65 -0.96 14.12
C ILE A 224 -17.11 -0.73 15.55
N GLU A 225 -17.45 0.52 15.86
CA GLU A 225 -17.94 0.93 17.17
C GLU A 225 -19.16 1.83 17.01
N ASN A 226 -20.26 1.51 17.70
CA ASN A 226 -21.48 2.33 17.72
C ASN A 226 -21.99 2.72 16.32
N ASN A 227 -22.06 1.76 15.38
CA ASN A 227 -22.47 1.96 13.99
C ASN A 227 -21.51 2.84 13.14
N SER A 228 -20.34 3.18 13.68
CA SER A 228 -19.27 3.89 12.98
C SER A 228 -18.17 2.91 12.63
N VAL A 229 -17.71 2.96 11.38
CA VAL A 229 -16.55 2.23 10.89
C VAL A 229 -15.38 3.20 10.76
N SER A 230 -14.21 2.82 11.29
CA SER A 230 -12.92 3.39 10.91
C SER A 230 -12.14 2.34 10.13
N LEU A 231 -11.76 2.62 8.90
CA LEU A 231 -11.06 1.72 7.99
C LEU A 231 -9.78 2.38 7.48
N ASP A 232 -8.64 1.87 7.94
CA ASP A 232 -7.31 2.21 7.46
C ASP A 232 -6.91 1.26 6.34
N ILE A 233 -6.44 1.83 5.23
CA ILE A 233 -5.92 1.09 4.08
C ILE A 233 -4.49 1.54 3.85
N ASN A 234 -3.59 0.56 3.90
CA ASN A 234 -2.18 0.75 3.59
C ASN A 234 -1.88 0.03 2.28
N VAL A 235 -1.24 0.75 1.35
CA VAL A 235 -0.77 0.23 0.06
C VAL A 235 0.75 0.34 0.06
N LYS A 236 1.46 -0.78 -0.10
CA LYS A 236 2.91 -0.80 -0.23
C LYS A 236 3.32 -1.15 -1.64
N ILE A 237 4.26 -0.39 -2.20
CA ILE A 237 4.83 -0.66 -3.53
C ILE A 237 6.28 -1.10 -3.41
N ALA A 238 6.69 -1.97 -4.32
CA ALA A 238 8.06 -2.44 -4.49
C ALA A 238 8.69 -1.92 -5.79
N LYS A 239 7.90 -1.36 -6.71
CA LYS A 239 8.39 -0.67 -7.91
C LYS A 239 7.61 0.63 -8.13
N THR A 240 8.10 1.50 -8.98
CA THR A 240 7.36 2.67 -9.44
C THR A 240 6.20 2.25 -10.35
N PHE A 241 5.05 2.91 -10.19
CA PHE A 241 3.87 2.78 -11.04
C PHE A 241 3.54 4.15 -11.64
N THR A 242 2.95 4.17 -12.84
CA THR A 242 2.61 5.42 -13.54
C THR A 242 1.36 6.05 -12.94
N GLU A 243 0.31 5.24 -12.80
CA GLU A 243 -0.99 5.65 -12.24
C GLU A 243 -1.53 4.52 -11.36
N LEU A 244 -2.09 4.90 -10.21
CA LEU A 244 -2.76 3.99 -9.29
C LEU A 244 -4.08 4.60 -8.84
N LYS A 245 -5.14 3.80 -8.80
CA LYS A 245 -6.41 4.18 -8.17
C LYS A 245 -6.85 3.13 -7.16
N LEU A 246 -7.32 3.57 -6.01
CA LEU A 246 -7.85 2.74 -4.94
C LEU A 246 -9.36 2.60 -5.07
N VAL A 247 -9.87 1.38 -5.00
CA VAL A 247 -11.30 1.09 -4.87
C VAL A 247 -11.57 0.39 -3.54
N VAL A 248 -12.62 0.80 -2.84
CA VAL A 248 -12.99 0.26 -1.52
C VAL A 248 -14.48 -0.05 -1.46
N TYR A 249 -14.81 -1.32 -1.23
CA TYR A 249 -16.16 -1.84 -1.13
C TYR A 249 -16.49 -2.32 0.28
N VAL A 250 -17.76 -2.14 0.65
CA VAL A 250 -18.41 -2.77 1.80
C VAL A 250 -19.32 -3.86 1.28
N LEU A 251 -19.09 -5.09 1.72
CA LEU A 251 -19.86 -6.27 1.37
C LEU A 251 -20.64 -6.80 2.57
N GLU A 252 -21.65 -7.61 2.31
CA GLU A 252 -22.37 -8.36 3.34
C GLU A 252 -22.52 -9.84 2.94
N ASN A 253 -22.38 -10.71 3.94
CA ASN A 253 -22.53 -12.15 3.81
C ASN A 253 -23.83 -12.67 4.45
N GLY A 254 -24.24 -13.88 4.09
CA GLY A 254 -25.34 -14.58 4.74
C GLY A 254 -26.73 -13.99 4.45
N LEU A 255 -26.91 -13.30 3.33
CA LEU A 255 -28.19 -12.72 2.93
C LEU A 255 -29.08 -13.81 2.32
N ILE A 256 -30.29 -14.01 2.86
CA ILE A 256 -31.17 -15.10 2.41
C ILE A 256 -32.25 -14.58 1.46
N TYR A 257 -32.28 -15.11 0.24
CA TYR A 257 -33.34 -14.86 -0.75
C TYR A 257 -33.47 -16.03 -1.74
N GLU A 258 -34.52 -16.05 -2.56
CA GLU A 258 -34.66 -17.06 -3.62
C GLU A 258 -33.78 -16.73 -4.84
N GLN A 259 -33.14 -17.74 -5.44
CA GLN A 259 -32.35 -17.56 -6.66
C GLN A 259 -33.00 -18.33 -7.82
N LYS A 260 -33.40 -17.65 -8.90
CA LYS A 260 -33.83 -18.35 -10.12
C LYS A 260 -32.69 -19.18 -10.68
N ASN A 261 -33.02 -20.36 -11.19
CA ASN A 261 -32.03 -21.33 -11.66
C ASN A 261 -32.53 -22.09 -12.89
N TYR A 262 -31.89 -21.89 -14.03
CA TYR A 262 -32.17 -22.58 -15.30
C TYR A 262 -31.12 -23.65 -15.62
N THR A 263 -30.29 -24.01 -14.63
CA THR A 263 -29.20 -24.97 -14.76
C THR A 263 -29.56 -26.31 -14.11
N GLN A 264 -28.59 -27.22 -13.98
CA GLN A 264 -28.71 -28.45 -13.18
C GLN A 264 -27.93 -28.37 -11.87
N TYR A 265 -27.29 -27.23 -11.58
CA TYR A 265 -26.61 -26.98 -10.29
C TYR A 265 -27.66 -26.79 -9.19
N PHE A 266 -27.25 -26.95 -7.93
CA PHE A 266 -28.14 -26.87 -6.76
C PHE A 266 -29.36 -27.78 -6.90
N ASP A 267 -29.10 -29.05 -7.21
CA ASP A 267 -30.10 -30.10 -7.44
C ASP A 267 -31.16 -29.80 -8.53
N GLY A 268 -30.93 -28.76 -9.35
CA GLY A 268 -31.84 -28.34 -10.41
C GLY A 268 -33.13 -27.68 -9.88
N GLU A 269 -33.16 -27.25 -8.61
CA GLU A 269 -34.29 -26.52 -8.03
C GLU A 269 -34.47 -25.15 -8.70
N ASN A 270 -35.73 -24.73 -8.94
CA ASN A 270 -36.02 -23.44 -9.56
C ASN A 270 -37.36 -22.83 -9.06
N PRO A 271 -37.34 -21.71 -8.32
CA PRO A 271 -36.13 -21.09 -7.77
C PRO A 271 -35.46 -22.00 -6.73
N ILE A 272 -34.20 -21.75 -6.43
CA ILE A 272 -33.52 -22.31 -5.26
C ILE A 272 -34.03 -21.52 -4.05
N GLU A 273 -34.83 -22.17 -3.21
CA GLU A 273 -35.44 -21.55 -2.04
C GLU A 273 -34.41 -21.36 -0.93
N GLY A 274 -34.44 -20.20 -0.25
CA GLY A 274 -33.53 -19.92 0.86
C GLY A 274 -32.05 -19.92 0.48
N PHE A 275 -31.72 -19.51 -0.74
CA PHE A 275 -30.35 -19.39 -1.21
C PHE A 275 -29.59 -18.33 -0.39
N GLU A 276 -28.38 -18.67 0.02
CA GLU A 276 -27.50 -17.78 0.79
C GLU A 276 -26.58 -17.00 -0.16
N HIS A 277 -26.83 -15.70 -0.26
CA HIS A 277 -26.01 -14.76 -1.01
C HIS A 277 -24.88 -14.24 -0.11
N ASN A 278 -23.64 -14.51 -0.54
CA ASN A 278 -22.42 -14.09 0.12
C ASN A 278 -21.66 -13.06 -0.72
N HIS A 279 -20.78 -12.29 -0.06
CA HIS A 279 -19.93 -11.26 -0.66
C HIS A 279 -20.71 -10.18 -1.44
N VAL A 280 -21.94 -9.87 -1.02
CA VAL A 280 -22.85 -8.97 -1.75
C VAL A 280 -22.43 -7.52 -1.56
N LEU A 281 -22.19 -6.79 -2.65
CA LEU A 281 -21.84 -5.37 -2.62
C LEU A 281 -22.97 -4.53 -2.02
N ARG A 282 -22.68 -3.85 -0.91
CA ARG A 282 -23.64 -2.96 -0.24
C ARG A 282 -23.31 -1.49 -0.43
N SER A 283 -22.03 -1.15 -0.58
CA SER A 283 -21.56 0.22 -0.76
C SER A 283 -20.16 0.29 -1.37
N SER A 284 -19.88 1.37 -2.12
CA SER A 284 -18.54 1.79 -2.51
C SER A 284 -18.17 3.06 -1.74
N ILE A 285 -17.07 3.01 -1.00
CA ILE A 285 -16.58 4.13 -0.18
C ILE A 285 -15.81 5.14 -1.04
N THR A 286 -15.09 4.64 -2.04
CA THR A 286 -14.43 5.45 -3.09
C THR A 286 -15.33 5.57 -4.31
N ASN A 287 -14.90 6.35 -5.31
CA ASN A 287 -15.50 6.26 -6.63
C ASN A 287 -15.47 4.82 -7.15
N LEU A 288 -16.51 4.44 -7.90
CA LEU A 288 -16.62 3.13 -8.50
C LEU A 288 -15.45 2.83 -9.45
N THR A 289 -14.95 3.83 -10.17
CA THR A 289 -13.74 3.78 -11.03
C THR A 289 -12.43 4.02 -10.28
N GLY A 290 -12.49 4.16 -8.95
CA GLY A 290 -11.36 4.34 -8.06
C GLY A 290 -10.95 5.80 -7.82
N ASP A 291 -10.44 6.06 -6.62
CA ASP A 291 -9.86 7.33 -6.23
C ASP A 291 -8.36 7.32 -6.53
N THR A 292 -7.84 8.37 -7.16
CA THR A 292 -6.41 8.46 -7.51
C THR A 292 -5.53 8.43 -6.26
N ILE A 293 -4.56 7.51 -6.25
CA ILE A 293 -3.44 7.53 -5.31
C ILE A 293 -2.36 8.41 -5.93
N ASN A 294 -2.09 9.56 -5.31
CA ASN A 294 -0.97 10.38 -5.75
C ASN A 294 0.35 9.70 -5.34
N ILE A 295 1.21 9.41 -6.32
CA ILE A 295 2.49 8.72 -6.09
C ILE A 295 3.41 9.50 -5.13
N SER A 296 3.27 10.83 -5.04
CA SER A 296 4.01 11.63 -4.06
C SER A 296 3.55 11.44 -2.61
N ASN A 297 2.46 10.72 -2.36
CA ASN A 297 1.93 10.47 -1.02
C ASN A 297 2.43 9.15 -0.42
N PHE A 298 3.29 8.40 -1.13
CA PHE A 298 4.01 7.28 -0.54
C PHE A 298 5.12 7.81 0.35
N ASP A 299 5.25 7.25 1.54
CA ASP A 299 6.27 7.60 2.52
C ASP A 299 7.64 6.98 2.21
N GLU A 300 8.56 7.10 3.16
CA GLU A 300 9.94 6.58 3.07
C GLU A 300 10.04 5.08 2.94
N ASP A 301 9.03 4.35 3.42
CA ASP A 301 8.92 2.91 3.32
C ASP A 301 8.15 2.47 2.06
N ASN A 302 7.85 3.41 1.17
CA ASN A 302 7.00 3.24 0.00
C ASN A 302 5.60 2.73 0.38
N ILE A 303 5.02 3.30 1.43
CA ILE A 303 3.66 3.02 1.91
C ILE A 303 2.79 4.27 1.73
N TYR A 304 1.65 4.09 1.06
CA TYR A 304 0.55 5.04 1.04
C TYR A 304 -0.49 4.61 2.08
N THR A 305 -0.89 5.54 2.95
CA THR A 305 -1.89 5.28 4.00
C THR A 305 -3.07 6.23 3.84
N THR A 306 -4.28 5.70 3.90
CA THR A 306 -5.51 6.48 3.93
C THR A 306 -6.50 5.91 4.94
N ASN A 307 -7.28 6.80 5.56
CA ASN A 307 -8.34 6.44 6.51
C ASN A 307 -9.70 6.86 5.97
N TYR A 308 -10.67 5.98 6.09
CA TYR A 308 -12.08 6.26 5.85
C TYR A 308 -12.86 6.08 7.15
N THR A 309 -13.64 7.11 7.52
CA THR A 309 -14.60 7.02 8.61
C THR A 309 -16.01 7.22 8.07
N PHE A 310 -16.89 6.24 8.29
CA PHE A 310 -18.26 6.25 7.77
C PHE A 310 -19.22 5.47 8.66
N SER A 311 -20.53 5.76 8.57
CA SER A 311 -21.56 4.94 9.20
C SER A 311 -21.80 3.66 8.41
N ILE A 312 -22.14 2.56 9.07
CA ILE A 312 -22.59 1.33 8.38
C ILE A 312 -23.72 1.68 7.39
N PRO A 313 -23.62 1.27 6.10
CA PRO A 313 -24.64 1.58 5.11
C PRO A 313 -26.03 1.09 5.54
N GLU A 314 -27.06 1.92 5.35
CA GLU A 314 -28.43 1.64 5.81
C GLU A 314 -29.05 0.38 5.20
N ASN A 315 -28.53 -0.05 4.05
CA ASN A 315 -29.01 -1.24 3.36
C ASN A 315 -28.42 -2.54 3.96
N VAL A 316 -27.33 -2.49 4.75
CA VAL A 316 -26.76 -3.65 5.44
C VAL A 316 -27.78 -4.21 6.44
N SER A 317 -28.04 -5.53 6.39
CA SER A 317 -29.04 -6.18 7.23
C SER A 317 -28.49 -6.66 8.57
N ASN A 318 -27.23 -7.10 8.59
CA ASN A 318 -26.53 -7.59 9.77
C ASN A 318 -25.06 -7.11 9.77
N SER A 319 -24.72 -6.24 10.72
CA SER A 319 -23.37 -5.68 10.85
C SER A 319 -22.28 -6.71 11.15
N GLU A 320 -22.64 -7.85 11.74
CA GLU A 320 -21.68 -8.92 12.04
C GLU A 320 -21.21 -9.66 10.78
N ASN A 321 -21.94 -9.52 9.66
CA ASN A 321 -21.65 -10.19 8.41
C ASN A 321 -20.93 -9.29 7.39
N ILE A 322 -20.47 -8.12 7.81
CA ILE A 322 -19.76 -7.17 6.94
C ILE A 322 -18.37 -7.70 6.58
N GLU A 323 -17.98 -7.52 5.33
CA GLU A 323 -16.59 -7.61 4.87
C GLU A 323 -16.19 -6.31 4.16
N PHE A 324 -14.91 -5.95 4.22
CA PHE A 324 -14.32 -4.86 3.45
C PHE A 324 -13.43 -5.44 2.36
N VAL A 325 -13.56 -4.94 1.15
CA VAL A 325 -12.68 -5.29 0.03
C VAL A 325 -12.01 -4.03 -0.48
N ALA A 326 -10.69 -4.04 -0.56
CA ALA A 326 -9.91 -2.97 -1.17
C ALA A 326 -9.01 -3.53 -2.26
N PHE A 327 -8.92 -2.82 -3.38
CA PHE A 327 -8.03 -3.19 -4.48
C PHE A 327 -7.47 -1.95 -5.17
N VAL A 328 -6.30 -2.11 -5.78
CA VAL A 328 -5.65 -1.06 -6.55
C VAL A 328 -5.65 -1.44 -8.02
N ILE A 329 -6.09 -0.52 -8.87
CA ILE A 329 -6.04 -0.64 -10.33
C ILE A 329 -4.91 0.22 -10.92
N ASP A 330 -4.36 -0.24 -12.03
CA ASP A 330 -3.32 0.46 -12.82
C ASP A 330 -3.90 1.45 -13.85
N GLU A 331 -3.02 2.06 -14.66
CA GLU A 331 -3.41 2.95 -15.77
C GLU A 331 -4.35 2.31 -16.82
N ASN A 332 -4.40 0.98 -16.90
CA ASN A 332 -5.26 0.23 -17.82
C ASN A 332 -6.59 -0.16 -17.17
N GLY A 333 -6.82 0.24 -15.92
CA GLY A 333 -7.99 -0.15 -15.14
C GLY A 333 -7.97 -1.61 -14.67
N THR A 334 -6.82 -2.29 -14.74
CA THR A 334 -6.66 -3.69 -14.31
C THR A 334 -6.27 -3.74 -12.85
N VAL A 335 -6.85 -4.65 -12.08
CA VAL A 335 -6.44 -4.87 -10.68
C VAL A 335 -5.02 -5.42 -10.61
N ILE A 336 -4.14 -4.72 -9.90
CA ILE A 336 -2.77 -5.18 -9.60
C ILE A 336 -2.80 -6.19 -8.45
N ASN A 337 -3.53 -5.86 -7.38
CA ASN A 337 -3.74 -6.74 -6.24
C ASN A 337 -5.00 -6.34 -5.45
N VAL A 338 -5.55 -7.28 -4.70
CA VAL A 338 -6.80 -7.14 -3.92
C VAL A 338 -6.65 -7.74 -2.54
N ARG A 339 -7.34 -7.14 -1.56
CA ARG A 339 -7.40 -7.63 -0.20
C ARG A 339 -8.83 -7.56 0.33
N LYS A 340 -9.20 -8.58 1.11
CA LYS A 340 -10.44 -8.59 1.89
C LYS A 340 -10.15 -8.68 3.38
N SER A 341 -11.03 -8.11 4.19
CA SER A 341 -10.97 -8.09 5.65
C SER A 341 -12.35 -8.31 6.23
N GLY A 342 -12.45 -9.06 7.32
CA GLY A 342 -13.64 -9.09 8.16
C GLY A 342 -13.73 -7.84 9.04
N THR A 343 -14.66 -7.84 9.99
CA THR A 343 -14.84 -6.75 10.96
C THR A 343 -13.82 -6.81 12.11
N ASN A 344 -13.45 -5.66 12.65
CA ASN A 344 -12.56 -5.52 13.81
C ASN A 344 -11.22 -6.27 13.64
N GLU A 345 -10.66 -6.21 12.45
CA GLU A 345 -9.46 -6.95 12.07
C GLU A 345 -8.28 -5.99 11.79
N THR A 346 -7.08 -6.42 12.18
CA THR A 346 -5.81 -5.78 11.81
C THR A 346 -5.01 -6.74 10.95
N GLN A 347 -4.71 -6.33 9.72
CA GLN A 347 -3.90 -7.09 8.79
C GLN A 347 -2.52 -6.47 8.60
N TYR A 348 -1.56 -7.32 8.22
CA TYR A 348 -0.23 -6.91 7.79
C TYR A 348 -0.04 -7.26 6.32
N PHE A 349 0.94 -6.63 5.66
CA PHE A 349 1.28 -6.96 4.28
C PHE A 349 1.67 -8.43 4.14
N GLU A 350 1.10 -9.12 3.16
CA GLU A 350 1.50 -10.48 2.78
C GLU A 350 2.75 -10.45 1.88
N GLN A 351 3.85 -9.89 2.40
CA GLN A 351 5.13 -9.83 1.70
C GLN A 351 5.80 -11.22 1.67
N ILE A 352 6.35 -11.62 0.52
CA ILE A 352 6.98 -12.94 0.29
C ILE A 352 8.32 -12.85 -0.41
#